data_AF-A0A947X364-F1
#
_entry.id   AF-A0A947X364-F1
#
_cell.length_a   1.000
_cell.length_b   1.000
_cell.length_c   1.000
_cell.angle_alpha   90.00
_cell.angle_beta   90.00
_cell.angle_gamma   90.00
#
_symmetry.space_group_name_H-M   'P 1'
#
loop_
_entity.id
_entity.type
_entity.pdbx_description
1 polymer ?
#
loop_
_entity_poly.entity_id
_entity_poly.type
_entity_poly.pdbx_seq_one_letter_code
_entity_poly.pdbx_strand_id
1 'polypeptide(L)'
;HDAPVTEFTVVEVVTDPGSEIGLFEAQLSTSPFVEVGDVIEVSRQPAPPSRAHWLGTDPLGRDVLSMLLAGARTTFVVGLVAAITTALVGVLYASVQAVMRGRIDGFMSRLSDMLLLFPAPLVMIVLGAGTFGDLLSPFRFGLIYGFLAGASTTAIVLRSHALTVMGRQFVDAARVAGANRYHLMVRHVVPHLIPLAAVSMLTAVVGAVVANGFASYLAFGNDMVNWGAMIFIGVDLLEALAPTAWTVLLSGSMAISLFCASFYLISLGVRDIAHPRRRVVRANHPAEVPAGEV
;
A
#
# COMPACT_ATOMS: atom_id res chain seq x y z
N HIS A 1 -19.90 17.97 10.85
CA HIS A 1 -19.02 19.09 10.54
C HIS A 1 -19.11 20.05 11.72
N ASP A 2 -18.46 19.71 12.84
CA ASP A 2 -18.49 20.52 14.07
C ASP A 2 -17.19 21.30 14.15
N ALA A 3 -17.00 22.16 13.14
CA ALA A 3 -15.83 23.00 13.09
C ALA A 3 -15.88 24.04 14.21
N PRO A 4 -14.75 24.37 14.84
CA PRO A 4 -14.68 25.54 15.69
C PRO A 4 -15.07 26.76 14.84
N VAL A 5 -16.10 27.46 15.29
CA VAL A 5 -16.57 28.71 14.70
C VAL A 5 -15.82 29.83 15.40
N THR A 6 -15.23 30.72 14.61
CA THR A 6 -14.57 31.91 15.15
C THR A 6 -15.41 33.12 14.77
N GLU A 7 -15.70 33.97 15.74
CA GLU A 7 -16.33 35.28 15.49
C GLU A 7 -15.28 36.23 14.91
N PHE A 8 -15.61 36.85 13.78
CA PHE A 8 -14.81 37.88 13.15
C PHE A 8 -15.60 39.16 13.02
N THR A 9 -14.95 40.30 13.27
CA THR A 9 -15.51 41.61 12.94
C THR A 9 -15.17 41.94 11.49
N VAL A 10 -16.18 42.33 10.71
CA VAL A 10 -15.98 42.70 9.31
C VAL A 10 -15.39 44.10 9.21
N VAL A 11 -14.24 44.19 8.54
CA VAL A 11 -13.49 45.44 8.36
C VAL A 11 -13.16 45.68 6.89
N GLU A 12 -12.93 46.93 6.53
CA GLU A 12 -12.55 47.31 5.16
C GLU A 12 -11.06 47.03 4.88
N VAL A 13 -10.21 47.15 5.91
CA VAL A 13 -8.78 46.84 5.87
C VAL A 13 -8.44 45.97 7.08
N VAL A 14 -7.94 44.76 6.82
CA VAL A 14 -7.58 43.80 7.87
C VAL A 14 -6.25 44.21 8.52
N THR A 15 -6.30 44.48 9.82
CA THR A 15 -5.15 44.82 10.66
C THR A 15 -4.76 43.65 11.58
N ASP A 16 -5.75 42.89 12.05
CA ASP A 16 -5.55 41.67 12.84
C ASP A 16 -6.25 40.45 12.18
N PRO A 17 -5.50 39.60 11.44
CA PRO A 17 -6.04 38.43 10.76
C PRO A 17 -6.66 37.34 11.67
N GLY A 18 -6.48 37.47 12.99
CA GLY A 18 -7.01 36.56 14.01
C GLY A 18 -8.43 36.91 14.48
N SER A 19 -8.86 38.17 14.37
CA SER A 19 -10.15 38.67 14.86
C SER A 19 -10.94 39.51 13.84
N GLU A 20 -10.29 39.88 12.73
CA GLU A 20 -10.88 40.68 11.65
C GLU A 20 -10.91 39.89 10.32
N ILE A 21 -11.94 40.16 9.51
CA ILE A 21 -12.09 39.61 8.17
C ILE A 21 -12.45 40.74 7.18
N GLY A 22 -11.86 40.71 5.99
CA GLY A 22 -12.13 41.71 4.97
C GLY A 22 -13.56 41.61 4.43
N LEU A 23 -14.20 42.74 4.14
CA LEU A 23 -15.58 42.80 3.62
C LEU A 23 -15.83 41.84 2.43
N PHE A 24 -14.92 41.79 1.46
CA PHE A 24 -15.05 40.91 0.30
C PHE A 24 -15.00 39.41 0.68
N GLU A 25 -14.12 39.05 1.61
CA GLU A 25 -13.96 37.68 2.10
C GLU A 25 -15.14 37.25 2.99
N ALA A 26 -15.66 38.17 3.81
CA ALA A 26 -16.89 38.00 4.58
C ALA A 26 -18.11 37.76 3.69
N GLN A 27 -18.22 38.51 2.58
CA GLN A 27 -19.32 38.39 1.64
C GLN A 27 -19.29 37.07 0.85
N LEU A 28 -18.09 36.58 0.51
CA LEU A 28 -17.90 35.28 -0.14
C LEU A 28 -18.13 34.10 0.80
N SER A 29 -17.74 34.21 2.07
CA SER A 29 -17.81 33.12 3.05
C SER A 29 -19.19 32.95 3.68
N THR A 30 -19.95 34.04 3.85
CA THR A 30 -21.21 34.03 4.61
C THR A 30 -22.41 34.48 3.79
N SER A 31 -22.42 35.74 3.33
CA SER A 31 -23.57 36.31 2.60
C SER A 31 -23.17 37.61 1.89
N PRO A 32 -23.68 37.89 0.68
CA PRO A 32 -23.39 39.12 -0.05
C PRO A 32 -23.92 40.39 0.64
N PHE A 33 -24.75 40.26 1.69
CA PHE A 33 -25.35 41.38 2.43
C PHE A 33 -24.59 41.77 3.71
N VAL A 34 -23.44 41.16 3.99
CA VAL A 34 -22.63 41.49 5.16
C VAL A 34 -22.00 42.87 4.98
N GLU A 35 -22.06 43.71 6.02
CA GLU A 35 -21.53 45.08 6.05
C GLU A 35 -20.35 45.23 7.02
N VAL A 36 -19.60 46.33 6.87
CA VAL A 36 -18.49 46.67 7.77
C VAL A 36 -19.03 46.95 9.17
N GLY A 37 -18.48 46.28 10.18
CA GLY A 37 -18.91 46.34 11.58
C GLY A 37 -19.79 45.17 12.03
N ASP A 38 -20.24 44.32 11.11
CA ASP A 38 -20.94 43.08 11.46
C ASP A 38 -19.99 42.09 12.15
N VAL A 39 -20.52 41.32 13.10
CA VAL A 39 -19.83 40.16 13.67
C VAL A 39 -20.37 38.91 12.98
N ILE A 40 -19.50 38.21 12.26
CA ILE A 40 -19.86 36.98 11.55
C ILE A 40 -19.13 35.77 12.12
N GLU A 41 -19.84 34.66 12.15
CA GLU A 41 -19.34 33.37 12.55
C GLU A 41 -18.80 32.64 11.32
N VAL A 42 -17.47 32.53 11.20
CA VAL A 42 -16.83 31.85 10.05
C VAL A 42 -16.16 30.57 10.52
N SER A 43 -16.53 29.46 9.88
CA SER A 43 -15.79 28.20 10.01
C SER A 43 -14.50 28.29 9.20
N ARG A 44 -13.35 28.55 9.85
CA ARG A 44 -12.05 28.44 9.17
C ARG A 44 -11.65 26.97 9.05
N GLN A 45 -11.55 26.52 7.81
CA GLN A 45 -10.96 25.24 7.44
C GLN A 45 -9.63 25.48 6.74
N PRO A 46 -8.64 24.61 6.91
CA PRO A 46 -8.56 23.51 7.89
C PRO A 46 -8.44 24.00 9.35
N ALA A 47 -9.11 23.34 10.29
CA ALA A 47 -9.07 23.68 11.71
C ALA A 47 -8.02 22.86 12.49
N PRO A 48 -7.39 23.44 13.53
CA PRO A 48 -6.38 22.74 14.33
C PRO A 48 -7.01 21.63 15.21
N PRO A 49 -6.18 20.73 15.76
CA PRO A 49 -6.62 19.72 16.71
C PRO A 49 -7.43 20.30 17.88
N SER A 50 -8.57 19.69 18.17
CA SER A 50 -9.49 20.07 19.24
C SER A 50 -10.14 18.84 19.88
N ARG A 51 -10.92 19.02 20.96
CA ARG A 51 -11.64 17.92 21.59
C ARG A 51 -12.70 17.29 20.68
N ALA A 52 -13.28 18.08 19.77
CA ALA A 52 -14.21 17.60 18.75
C ALA A 52 -13.48 16.91 17.58
N HIS A 53 -12.31 17.43 17.21
CA HIS A 53 -11.49 16.95 16.09
C HIS A 53 -10.06 16.67 16.53
N TRP A 54 -9.77 15.46 17.02
CA TRP A 54 -8.49 15.14 17.68
C TRP A 54 -7.25 15.34 16.81
N LEU A 55 -7.40 15.19 15.49
CA LEU A 55 -6.34 15.43 14.52
C LEU A 55 -6.63 16.66 13.64
N GLY A 56 -7.59 17.49 14.03
CA GLY A 56 -8.06 18.62 13.24
C GLY A 56 -8.93 18.21 12.06
N THR A 57 -9.13 19.14 11.14
CA THR A 57 -9.94 18.97 9.93
C THR A 57 -9.14 19.32 8.68
N ASP A 58 -9.59 18.79 7.54
CA ASP A 58 -9.04 19.12 6.23
C ASP A 58 -9.68 20.41 5.65
N PRO A 59 -9.25 20.90 4.47
CA PRO A 59 -9.82 22.12 3.84
C PRO A 59 -11.33 22.05 3.59
N LEU A 60 -11.89 20.85 3.46
CA LEU A 60 -13.30 20.61 3.23
C LEU A 60 -14.08 20.40 4.54
N GLY A 61 -13.42 20.57 5.70
CA GLY A 61 -14.02 20.37 7.02
C GLY A 61 -14.26 18.91 7.39
N ARG A 62 -13.60 17.97 6.73
CA ARG A 62 -13.63 16.54 7.07
C ARG A 62 -12.70 16.26 8.24
N ASP A 63 -13.15 15.45 9.18
CA ASP A 63 -12.36 15.06 10.35
C ASP A 63 -11.18 14.15 9.96
N VAL A 64 -9.95 14.56 10.29
CA VAL A 64 -8.73 13.89 9.86
C VAL A 64 -8.59 12.50 10.48
N LEU A 65 -9.06 12.31 11.72
CA LEU A 65 -9.07 11.00 12.37
C LEU A 65 -10.04 10.04 11.67
N SER A 66 -11.21 10.52 11.31
CA SER A 66 -12.19 9.76 10.53
C SER A 66 -11.66 9.42 9.15
N MET A 67 -10.96 10.36 8.49
CA MET A 67 -10.26 10.09 7.22
C MET A 67 -9.19 9.00 7.37
N LEU A 68 -8.42 9.05 8.46
CA LEU A 68 -7.39 8.04 8.76
C LEU A 68 -7.99 6.64 8.89
N LEU A 69 -9.09 6.51 9.63
CA LEU A 69 -9.81 5.26 9.85
C LEU A 69 -10.51 4.77 8.58
N ALA A 70 -11.16 5.68 7.83
CA ALA A 70 -11.78 5.36 6.55
C ALA A 70 -10.75 4.88 5.53
N GLY A 71 -9.58 5.54 5.48
CA GLY A 71 -8.47 5.18 4.61
C GLY A 71 -7.81 3.85 4.94
N ALA A 72 -7.93 3.39 6.19
CA ALA A 72 -7.48 2.05 6.57
C ALA A 72 -8.26 0.98 5.80
N ARG A 73 -9.59 1.07 5.76
CA ARG A 73 -10.44 0.08 5.08
C ARG A 73 -10.07 -0.10 3.61
N THR A 74 -9.93 0.99 2.86
CA THR A 74 -9.60 0.96 1.44
C THR A 74 -8.20 0.36 1.21
N THR A 75 -7.22 0.78 2.02
CA THR A 75 -5.84 0.28 1.95
C THR A 75 -5.74 -1.21 2.29
N PHE A 76 -6.44 -1.68 3.32
CA PHE A 76 -6.47 -3.09 3.70
C PHE A 76 -7.09 -3.97 2.61
N VAL A 77 -8.18 -3.52 1.97
CA VAL A 77 -8.79 -4.26 0.85
C VAL A 77 -7.81 -4.42 -0.30
N VAL A 78 -7.14 -3.35 -0.71
CA VAL A 78 -6.11 -3.40 -1.76
C VAL A 78 -5.01 -4.41 -1.40
N GLY A 79 -4.43 -4.25 -0.20
CA GLY A 79 -3.35 -5.10 0.27
C GLY A 79 -3.74 -6.57 0.32
N LEU A 80 -4.88 -6.90 0.94
CA LEU A 80 -5.34 -8.27 1.11
C LEU A 80 -5.64 -8.97 -0.22
N VAL A 81 -6.38 -8.29 -1.12
CA VAL A 81 -6.72 -8.85 -2.43
C VAL A 81 -5.46 -9.05 -3.27
N ALA A 82 -4.54 -8.09 -3.24
CA ALA A 82 -3.24 -8.22 -3.90
C ALA A 82 -2.43 -9.40 -3.35
N ALA A 83 -2.39 -9.59 -2.02
CA ALA A 83 -1.69 -10.71 -1.40
C ALA A 83 -2.24 -12.05 -1.92
N ILE A 84 -3.54 -12.28 -1.77
CA ILE A 84 -4.19 -13.55 -2.13
C ILE A 84 -4.02 -13.83 -3.61
N THR A 85 -4.26 -12.82 -4.46
CA THR A 85 -4.14 -12.98 -5.91
C THR A 85 -2.69 -13.25 -6.33
N THR A 86 -1.72 -12.58 -5.70
CA THR A 86 -0.28 -12.81 -5.99
C THR A 86 0.14 -14.24 -5.67
N ALA A 87 -0.23 -14.77 -4.50
CA ALA A 87 0.08 -16.16 -4.16
C ALA A 87 -0.61 -17.14 -5.08
N LEU A 88 -1.91 -16.95 -5.32
CA LEU A 88 -2.69 -17.87 -6.14
C LEU A 88 -2.12 -17.94 -7.56
N VAL A 89 -1.95 -16.78 -8.20
CA VAL A 89 -1.40 -16.69 -9.55
C VAL A 89 0.03 -17.22 -9.57
N GLY A 90 0.89 -16.80 -8.65
CA GLY A 90 2.29 -17.23 -8.61
C GLY A 90 2.45 -18.75 -8.43
N VAL A 91 1.69 -19.36 -7.52
CA VAL A 91 1.74 -20.82 -7.27
C VAL A 91 1.21 -21.58 -8.47
N LEU A 92 0.09 -21.16 -9.06
CA LEU A 92 -0.44 -21.79 -10.28
C LEU A 92 0.57 -21.68 -11.42
N TYR A 93 1.11 -20.49 -11.66
CA TYR A 93 2.05 -20.23 -12.73
C TYR A 93 3.34 -21.06 -12.59
N ALA A 94 3.95 -21.04 -11.41
CA ALA A 94 5.18 -21.77 -11.13
C ALA A 94 4.99 -23.30 -11.16
N SER A 95 3.85 -23.79 -10.67
CA SER A 95 3.57 -25.23 -10.64
C SER A 95 3.33 -25.79 -12.05
N VAL A 96 2.63 -25.04 -12.90
CA VAL A 96 2.45 -25.36 -14.33
C VAL A 96 3.80 -25.39 -15.05
N GLN A 97 4.64 -24.37 -14.86
CA GLN A 97 5.99 -24.30 -15.44
C GLN A 97 6.86 -25.50 -15.05
N ALA A 98 6.86 -25.86 -13.76
CA ALA A 98 7.71 -26.93 -13.24
C ALA A 98 7.30 -28.34 -13.73
N VAL A 99 5.99 -28.58 -13.88
CA VAL A 99 5.46 -29.90 -14.27
C VAL A 99 5.41 -30.09 -15.78
N MET A 100 4.99 -29.07 -16.55
CA MET A 100 4.82 -29.23 -17.99
C MET A 100 6.15 -29.24 -18.75
N ARG A 101 7.15 -28.48 -18.28
CA ARG A 101 8.48 -28.31 -18.93
C ARG A 101 8.38 -27.94 -20.42
N GLY A 102 9.52 -27.76 -21.09
CA GLY A 102 9.58 -27.57 -22.55
C GLY A 102 8.99 -26.24 -23.04
N ARG A 103 8.19 -26.28 -24.13
CA ARG A 103 7.71 -25.06 -24.83
C ARG A 103 6.77 -24.21 -23.97
N ILE A 104 5.93 -24.82 -23.13
CA ILE A 104 5.00 -24.10 -22.24
C ILE A 104 5.79 -23.33 -21.18
N ASP A 105 6.74 -24.00 -20.54
CA ASP A 105 7.64 -23.37 -19.57
C ASP A 105 8.42 -22.20 -20.21
N GLY A 106 8.95 -22.39 -21.42
CA GLY A 106 9.65 -21.34 -22.16
C GLY A 106 8.76 -20.17 -22.61
N PHE A 107 7.48 -20.40 -22.94
CA PHE A 107 6.54 -19.32 -23.25
C PHE A 107 6.15 -18.54 -21.99
N MET A 108 5.78 -19.24 -20.92
CA MET A 108 5.39 -18.64 -19.66
C MET A 108 6.55 -17.86 -19.02
N SER A 109 7.78 -18.36 -19.12
CA SER A 109 8.96 -17.64 -18.62
C SER A 109 9.15 -16.32 -19.36
N ARG A 110 9.06 -16.32 -20.69
CA ARG A 110 9.15 -15.10 -21.51
C ARG A 110 8.06 -14.10 -21.17
N LEU A 111 6.83 -14.57 -20.92
CA LEU A 111 5.74 -13.69 -20.49
C LEU A 111 6.03 -13.07 -19.11
N SER A 112 6.56 -13.83 -18.17
CA SER A 112 6.97 -13.30 -16.86
C SER A 112 8.10 -12.27 -16.98
N ASP A 113 9.08 -12.53 -17.85
CA ASP A 113 10.20 -11.60 -18.12
C ASP A 113 9.70 -10.30 -18.76
N MET A 114 8.72 -10.38 -19.67
CA MET A 114 8.06 -9.21 -20.25
C MET A 114 7.28 -8.40 -19.22
N LEU A 115 6.54 -9.06 -18.33
CA LEU A 115 5.82 -8.38 -17.24
C LEU A 115 6.77 -7.74 -16.23
N LEU A 116 7.94 -8.34 -16.00
CA LEU A 116 8.97 -7.78 -15.12
C LEU A 116 9.53 -6.45 -15.65
N LEU A 117 9.57 -6.28 -16.98
CA LEU A 117 9.99 -5.03 -17.63
C LEU A 117 9.04 -3.87 -17.34
N PHE A 118 7.77 -4.16 -17.01
CA PHE A 118 6.77 -3.19 -16.59
C PHE A 118 6.42 -3.39 -15.11
N PRO A 119 7.22 -2.84 -14.17
CA PRO A 119 7.00 -3.02 -12.74
C PRO A 119 5.54 -2.78 -12.35
N ALA A 120 4.92 -3.75 -11.68
CA ALA A 120 3.51 -3.67 -11.29
C ALA A 120 3.11 -2.35 -10.60
N PRO A 121 3.93 -1.76 -9.70
CA PRO A 121 3.63 -0.45 -9.13
C PRO A 121 3.51 0.67 -10.17
N LEU A 122 4.39 0.71 -11.18
CA LEU A 122 4.37 1.74 -12.21
C LEU A 122 3.14 1.61 -13.10
N VAL A 123 2.80 0.38 -13.51
CA VAL A 123 1.58 0.12 -14.29
C VAL A 123 0.35 0.57 -13.52
N MET A 124 0.27 0.24 -12.23
CA MET A 124 -0.86 0.65 -11.39
C MET A 124 -0.94 2.15 -11.17
N ILE A 125 0.20 2.85 -11.07
CA ILE A 125 0.22 4.32 -11.00
C ILE A 125 -0.39 4.92 -12.27
N VAL A 126 0.01 4.44 -13.46
CA VAL A 126 -0.54 4.93 -14.73
C VAL A 126 -2.01 4.60 -14.90
N LEU A 127 -2.45 3.40 -14.45
CA LEU A 127 -3.85 3.01 -14.53
C LEU A 127 -4.73 3.77 -13.52
N GLY A 128 -4.18 4.07 -12.35
CA GLY A 128 -4.88 4.84 -11.32
C GLY A 128 -4.89 6.33 -11.59
N ALA A 129 -3.85 6.87 -12.25
CA ALA A 129 -3.78 8.26 -12.67
C ALA A 129 -4.59 8.49 -13.97
N GLY A 130 -5.66 9.29 -13.88
CA GLY A 130 -6.47 9.70 -15.03
C GLY A 130 -7.87 9.08 -15.06
N THR A 131 -8.48 9.04 -16.24
CA THR A 131 -9.91 8.69 -16.44
C THR A 131 -10.28 7.25 -16.04
N PHE A 132 -9.28 6.37 -15.89
CA PHE A 132 -9.49 4.99 -15.44
C PHE A 132 -9.51 4.86 -13.91
N GLY A 133 -9.06 5.88 -13.16
CA GLY A 133 -9.00 5.86 -11.70
C GLY A 133 -10.36 5.64 -11.03
N ASP A 134 -11.41 6.30 -11.53
CA ASP A 134 -12.78 6.18 -11.00
C ASP A 134 -13.37 4.77 -11.21
N LEU A 135 -12.86 4.03 -12.20
CA LEU A 135 -13.29 2.66 -12.51
C LEU A 135 -12.55 1.62 -11.64
N LEU A 136 -11.46 2.00 -10.98
CA LEU A 136 -10.62 1.11 -10.17
C LEU A 136 -11.07 1.12 -8.71
N SER A 137 -12.09 0.31 -8.41
CA SER A 137 -12.41 0.01 -7.02
C SER A 137 -11.19 -0.62 -6.31
N PRO A 138 -11.04 -0.44 -4.98
CA PRO A 138 -9.94 -1.02 -4.19
C PRO A 138 -9.74 -2.53 -4.45
N PHE A 139 -10.85 -3.25 -4.67
CA PHE A 139 -10.83 -4.67 -5.01
C PHE A 139 -10.22 -4.94 -6.39
N ARG A 140 -10.63 -4.20 -7.43
CA ARG A 140 -10.10 -4.35 -8.79
C ARG A 140 -8.62 -3.98 -8.84
N PHE A 141 -8.23 -2.92 -8.14
CA PHE A 141 -6.84 -2.52 -8.01
C PHE A 141 -5.99 -3.67 -7.45
N GLY A 142 -6.40 -4.25 -6.32
CA GLY A 142 -5.70 -5.39 -5.72
C GLY A 142 -5.63 -6.61 -6.62
N LEU A 143 -6.70 -6.92 -7.37
CA LEU A 143 -6.75 -8.05 -8.30
C LEU A 143 -5.75 -7.86 -9.45
N ILE A 144 -5.76 -6.69 -10.09
CA ILE A 144 -4.85 -6.38 -11.20
C ILE A 144 -3.41 -6.39 -10.68
N TYR A 145 -3.11 -5.67 -9.61
CA TYR A 145 -1.77 -5.64 -9.02
C TYR A 145 -1.29 -7.06 -8.69
N GLY A 146 -2.12 -7.86 -8.02
CA GLY A 146 -1.77 -9.20 -7.61
C GLY A 146 -1.58 -10.16 -8.79
N PHE A 147 -2.32 -9.99 -9.88
CA PHE A 147 -2.08 -10.72 -11.12
C PHE A 147 -0.71 -10.36 -11.72
N LEU A 148 -0.40 -9.07 -11.86
CA LEU A 148 0.89 -8.64 -12.41
C LEU A 148 2.05 -9.12 -11.54
N ALA A 149 1.98 -8.93 -10.22
CA ALA A 149 3.02 -9.36 -9.28
C ALA A 149 3.14 -10.89 -9.18
N GLY A 150 2.01 -11.59 -9.26
CA GLY A 150 1.93 -13.04 -9.25
C GLY A 150 2.56 -13.68 -10.49
N ALA A 151 2.21 -13.17 -11.68
CA ALA A 151 2.68 -13.70 -12.96
C ALA A 151 4.11 -13.27 -13.34
N SER A 152 4.69 -12.27 -12.66
CA SER A 152 6.05 -11.78 -12.89
C SER A 152 7.04 -12.26 -11.81
N THR A 153 7.40 -11.38 -10.88
CA THR A 153 8.41 -11.61 -9.84
C THR A 153 8.12 -12.86 -9.02
N THR A 154 6.88 -13.05 -8.59
CA THR A 154 6.50 -14.19 -7.73
C THR A 154 6.59 -15.51 -8.48
N ALA A 155 6.11 -15.57 -9.73
CA ALA A 155 6.23 -16.75 -10.58
C ALA A 155 7.69 -17.15 -10.81
N ILE A 156 8.57 -16.18 -11.10
CA ILE A 156 10.01 -16.42 -11.31
C ILE A 156 10.65 -17.02 -10.05
N VAL A 157 10.38 -16.42 -8.88
CA VAL A 157 10.91 -16.89 -7.60
C VAL A 157 10.39 -18.29 -7.27
N LEU A 158 9.07 -18.51 -7.32
CA LEU A 158 8.46 -19.80 -7.00
C LEU A 158 8.87 -20.90 -7.98
N ARG A 159 9.08 -20.59 -9.26
CA ARG A 159 9.53 -21.57 -10.28
C ARG A 159 10.87 -22.18 -9.92
N SER A 160 11.83 -21.38 -9.45
CA SER A 160 13.15 -21.89 -9.06
C SER A 160 13.06 -22.96 -7.94
N HIS A 161 12.17 -22.73 -6.98
CA HIS A 161 11.87 -23.69 -5.92
C HIS A 161 11.08 -24.89 -6.43
N ALA A 162 10.10 -24.67 -7.31
CA ALA A 162 9.29 -25.74 -7.90
C ALA A 162 10.16 -26.72 -8.71
N LEU A 163 11.10 -26.22 -9.50
CA LEU A 163 12.06 -27.04 -10.25
C LEU A 163 12.97 -27.85 -9.31
N THR A 164 13.37 -27.26 -8.18
CA THR A 164 14.14 -27.96 -7.14
C THR A 164 13.35 -29.11 -6.52
N VAL A 165 12.05 -28.90 -6.24
CA VAL A 165 11.15 -29.97 -5.75
C VAL A 165 11.03 -31.08 -6.77
N MET A 166 10.83 -30.72 -8.05
CA MET A 166 10.71 -31.67 -9.15
C MET A 166 11.96 -32.50 -9.43
N GLY A 167 13.13 -32.12 -8.89
CA GLY A 167 14.38 -32.87 -8.98
C GLY A 167 14.65 -33.82 -7.81
N ARG A 168 13.71 -33.97 -6.86
CA ARG A 168 13.89 -34.84 -5.68
C ARG A 168 13.46 -36.28 -5.95
N GLN A 169 14.15 -37.23 -5.33
CA GLN A 169 13.94 -38.68 -5.52
C GLN A 169 12.50 -39.14 -5.26
N PHE A 170 11.77 -38.52 -4.32
CA PHE A 170 10.36 -38.88 -4.07
C PHE A 170 9.44 -38.55 -5.25
N VAL A 171 9.79 -37.55 -6.06
CA VAL A 171 9.05 -37.19 -7.28
C VAL A 171 9.27 -38.26 -8.35
N ASP A 172 10.49 -38.76 -8.47
CA ASP A 172 10.81 -39.85 -9.40
C ASP A 172 10.12 -41.16 -8.96
N ALA A 173 10.12 -41.47 -7.66
CA ALA A 173 9.37 -42.61 -7.13
C ALA A 173 7.87 -42.49 -7.42
N ALA A 174 7.27 -41.31 -7.25
CA ALA A 174 5.87 -41.07 -7.59
C ALA A 174 5.59 -41.26 -9.09
N ARG A 175 6.50 -40.83 -9.97
CA ARG A 175 6.38 -41.05 -11.42
C ARG A 175 6.43 -42.53 -11.79
N VAL A 176 7.34 -43.30 -11.19
CA VAL A 176 7.42 -44.75 -11.41
C VAL A 176 6.16 -45.45 -10.90
N ALA A 177 5.56 -44.96 -9.82
CA ALA A 177 4.27 -45.43 -9.32
C ALA A 177 3.05 -45.00 -10.18
N GLY A 178 3.27 -44.33 -11.32
CA GLY A 178 2.20 -43.94 -12.25
C GLY A 178 1.54 -42.59 -11.96
N ALA A 179 2.13 -41.73 -11.13
CA ALA A 179 1.58 -40.41 -10.86
C ALA A 179 1.51 -39.55 -12.13
N ASN A 180 0.30 -39.08 -12.46
CA ASN A 180 0.11 -38.14 -13.56
C ASN A 180 0.57 -36.72 -13.19
N ARG A 181 0.62 -35.82 -14.19
CA ARG A 181 1.07 -34.43 -14.02
C ARG A 181 0.24 -33.65 -12.99
N TYR A 182 -1.07 -33.84 -12.97
CA TYR A 182 -1.95 -33.17 -12.03
C TYR A 182 -1.68 -33.61 -10.58
N HIS A 183 -1.48 -34.92 -10.37
CA HIS A 183 -1.10 -35.49 -9.08
C HIS A 183 0.23 -34.92 -8.60
N LEU A 184 1.25 -34.86 -9.47
CA LEU A 184 2.54 -34.25 -9.18
C LEU A 184 2.39 -32.78 -8.76
N MET A 185 1.56 -32.03 -9.49
CA MET A 185 1.31 -30.61 -9.23
C MET A 185 0.66 -30.37 -7.87
N VAL A 186 -0.49 -30.99 -7.61
CA VAL A 186 -1.30 -30.70 -6.41
C VAL A 186 -0.76 -31.39 -5.16
N ARG A 187 -0.20 -32.60 -5.29
CA ARG A 187 0.25 -33.38 -4.12
C ARG A 187 1.70 -33.09 -3.73
N HIS A 188 2.55 -32.72 -4.69
CA HIS A 188 3.97 -32.51 -4.43
C HIS A 188 4.41 -31.07 -4.64
N VAL A 189 4.12 -30.43 -5.78
CA VAL A 189 4.65 -29.09 -6.06
C VAL A 189 3.97 -28.00 -5.22
N VAL A 190 2.65 -27.86 -5.33
CA VAL A 190 1.88 -26.80 -4.67
C VAL A 190 2.13 -26.74 -3.15
N PRO A 191 2.05 -27.85 -2.39
CA PRO A 191 2.25 -27.80 -0.93
C PRO A 191 3.64 -27.32 -0.53
N HIS A 192 4.67 -27.61 -1.34
CA HIS A 192 6.04 -27.17 -1.07
C HIS A 192 6.26 -25.69 -1.42
N LEU A 193 5.40 -25.10 -2.26
CA LEU A 193 5.46 -23.68 -2.62
C LEU A 193 4.74 -22.78 -1.62
N ILE A 194 3.76 -23.30 -0.87
CA ILE A 194 2.94 -22.50 0.07
C ILE A 194 3.78 -21.63 1.01
N PRO A 195 4.83 -22.12 1.70
CA PRO A 195 5.60 -21.29 2.64
C PRO A 195 6.28 -20.11 1.95
N LEU A 196 6.83 -20.33 0.75
CA LEU A 196 7.48 -19.28 -0.02
C LEU A 196 6.47 -18.32 -0.63
N ALA A 197 5.32 -18.84 -1.08
CA ALA A 197 4.22 -18.03 -1.58
C ALA A 197 3.72 -17.08 -0.48
N ALA A 198 3.60 -17.54 0.77
CA ALA A 198 3.22 -16.69 1.91
C ALA A 198 4.18 -15.50 2.11
N VAL A 199 5.49 -15.69 1.92
CA VAL A 199 6.47 -14.58 1.96
C VAL A 199 6.23 -13.59 0.81
N SER A 200 5.95 -14.10 -0.40
CA SER A 200 5.63 -13.26 -1.56
C SER A 200 4.33 -12.48 -1.37
N MET A 201 3.30 -13.07 -0.75
CA MET A 201 2.05 -12.37 -0.42
C MET A 201 2.30 -11.13 0.43
N LEU A 202 3.11 -11.26 1.48
CA LEU A 202 3.41 -10.16 2.41
C LEU A 202 4.18 -9.03 1.70
N THR A 203 5.09 -9.40 0.81
CA THR A 203 5.83 -8.41 -0.02
C THR A 203 4.89 -7.71 -1.00
N ALA A 204 3.95 -8.44 -1.59
CA ALA A 204 2.96 -7.91 -2.52
C ALA A 204 1.99 -6.92 -1.84
N VAL A 205 1.61 -7.14 -0.58
CA VAL A 205 0.81 -6.18 0.21
C VAL A 205 1.50 -4.82 0.25
N VAL A 206 2.78 -4.79 0.61
CA VAL A 206 3.57 -3.55 0.70
C VAL A 206 3.61 -2.85 -0.66
N GLY A 207 3.95 -3.58 -1.72
CA GLY A 207 4.04 -3.01 -3.05
C GLY A 207 2.69 -2.51 -3.59
N ALA A 208 1.59 -3.20 -3.30
CA ALA A 208 0.25 -2.81 -3.72
C ALA A 208 -0.25 -1.55 -3.00
N VAL A 209 -0.02 -1.47 -1.68
CA VAL A 209 -0.42 -0.30 -0.87
C VAL A 209 0.38 0.93 -1.26
N VAL A 210 1.69 0.79 -1.48
CA VAL A 210 2.53 1.88 -1.97
C VAL A 210 2.05 2.33 -3.36
N ALA A 211 1.81 1.40 -4.28
CA ALA A 211 1.31 1.73 -5.61
C ALA A 211 -0.06 2.44 -5.58
N ASN A 212 -0.99 1.97 -4.74
CA ASN A 212 -2.30 2.60 -4.56
C ASN A 212 -2.18 3.99 -3.95
N GLY A 213 -1.28 4.16 -2.97
CA GLY A 213 -1.01 5.45 -2.35
C GLY A 213 -0.47 6.47 -3.36
N PHE A 214 0.53 6.08 -4.16
CA PHE A 214 1.07 6.92 -5.23
C PHE A 214 0.05 7.22 -6.33
N ALA A 215 -0.72 6.21 -6.75
CA ALA A 215 -1.78 6.39 -7.73
C ALA A 215 -2.80 7.43 -7.23
N SER A 216 -3.22 7.34 -5.97
CA SER A 216 -4.17 8.27 -5.36
C SER A 216 -3.59 9.66 -5.13
N TYR A 217 -2.28 9.75 -4.90
CA TYR A 217 -1.57 11.02 -4.81
C TYR A 217 -1.55 11.76 -6.17
N LEU A 218 -1.41 11.02 -7.27
CA LEU A 218 -1.37 11.58 -8.63
C LEU A 218 -2.77 11.75 -9.25
N ALA A 219 -3.74 10.93 -8.85
CA ALA A 219 -5.11 10.95 -9.33
C ALA A 219 -5.98 11.87 -8.48
N PHE A 220 -5.83 13.18 -8.67
CA PHE A 220 -6.72 14.16 -8.07
C PHE A 220 -8.16 13.98 -8.59
N GLY A 221 -9.14 13.93 -7.67
CA GLY A 221 -10.57 13.97 -8.00
C GLY A 221 -11.40 12.75 -7.60
N ASN A 222 -10.79 11.69 -7.05
CA ASN A 222 -11.56 10.55 -6.54
C ASN A 222 -12.02 10.81 -5.09
N ASP A 223 -13.32 10.68 -4.82
CA ASP A 223 -13.92 10.83 -3.48
C ASP A 223 -13.43 9.80 -2.45
N MET A 224 -12.73 8.77 -2.91
CA MET A 224 -12.21 7.69 -2.07
C MET A 224 -11.06 8.16 -1.17
N VAL A 225 -11.33 8.27 0.14
CA VAL A 225 -10.29 8.52 1.14
C VAL A 225 -9.39 7.29 1.30
N ASN A 226 -8.09 7.49 1.11
CA ASN A 226 -7.04 6.55 1.47
C ASN A 226 -5.80 7.30 1.97
N TRP A 227 -4.86 6.59 2.58
CA TRP A 227 -3.70 7.21 3.20
C TRP A 227 -2.78 7.95 2.21
N GLY A 228 -2.73 7.54 0.93
CA GLY A 228 -1.98 8.27 -0.10
C GLY A 228 -2.62 9.61 -0.46
N ALA A 229 -3.95 9.64 -0.58
CA ALA A 229 -4.69 10.89 -0.78
C ALA A 229 -4.55 11.84 0.42
N MET A 230 -4.46 11.32 1.65
CA MET A 230 -4.17 12.15 2.84
C MET A 230 -2.78 12.79 2.76
N ILE A 231 -1.76 12.03 2.34
CA ILE A 231 -0.40 12.58 2.14
C ILE A 231 -0.45 13.70 1.10
N PHE A 232 -1.17 13.49 0.00
CA PHE A 232 -1.36 14.50 -1.02
C PHE A 232 -1.96 15.81 -0.46
N ILE A 233 -3.11 15.71 0.22
CA ILE A 233 -3.77 16.87 0.86
C ILE A 233 -2.82 17.57 1.85
N GLY A 234 -2.05 16.81 2.61
CA GLY A 234 -1.08 17.36 3.56
C GLY A 234 0.07 18.11 2.90
N VAL A 235 0.56 17.66 1.73
CA VAL A 235 1.59 18.36 0.94
C VAL A 235 1.02 19.64 0.34
N ASP A 236 -0.17 19.58 -0.25
CA ASP A 236 -0.86 20.75 -0.83
C ASP A 236 -1.09 21.85 0.22
N LEU A 237 -1.55 21.45 1.41
CA LEU A 237 -1.69 22.35 2.56
C LEU A 237 -0.36 22.97 3.01
N LEU A 238 0.73 22.22 2.95
CA LEU A 238 2.05 22.70 3.32
C LEU A 238 2.55 23.74 2.31
N GLU A 239 2.32 23.52 1.02
CA GLU A 239 2.62 24.49 -0.04
C GLU A 239 1.79 25.77 0.12
N ALA A 240 0.54 25.66 0.56
CA ALA A 240 -0.33 26.78 0.91
C ALA A 240 0.02 27.46 2.25
N LEU A 241 1.11 27.07 2.92
CA LEU A 241 1.54 27.58 4.24
C LEU A 241 0.47 27.45 5.33
N ALA A 242 -0.41 26.45 5.23
CA ALA A 242 -1.46 26.22 6.21
C ALA A 242 -0.88 25.66 7.52
N PRO A 243 -1.18 26.25 8.69
CA PRO A 243 -0.59 25.85 9.97
C PRO A 243 -0.98 24.44 10.43
N THR A 244 -2.02 23.85 9.85
CA THR A 244 -2.56 22.52 10.20
C THR A 244 -2.11 21.42 9.23
N ALA A 245 -1.35 21.76 8.17
CA ALA A 245 -0.88 20.82 7.14
C ALA A 245 -0.22 19.56 7.71
N TRP A 246 0.56 19.74 8.79
CA TRP A 246 1.30 18.67 9.44
C TRP A 246 0.41 17.55 9.97
N THR A 247 -0.82 17.86 10.42
CA THR A 247 -1.72 16.86 11.02
C THR A 247 -2.15 15.81 10.00
N VAL A 248 -2.59 16.25 8.82
CA VAL A 248 -3.04 15.40 7.71
C VAL A 248 -1.87 14.65 7.11
N LEU A 249 -0.76 15.36 6.87
CA LEU A 249 0.44 14.78 6.27
C LEU A 249 1.04 13.67 7.14
N LEU A 250 1.25 13.97 8.42
CA LEU A 250 1.94 13.08 9.35
C LEU A 250 1.08 11.86 9.69
N SER A 251 -0.24 12.04 9.87
CA SER A 251 -1.16 10.92 10.14
C SER A 251 -1.20 9.93 8.97
N GLY A 252 -1.37 10.40 7.73
CA GLY A 252 -1.35 9.55 6.54
C GLY A 252 -0.01 8.85 6.32
N SER A 253 1.09 9.60 6.46
CA SER A 253 2.45 9.07 6.30
C SER A 253 2.82 8.02 7.35
N MET A 254 2.49 8.26 8.62
CA MET A 254 2.73 7.30 9.70
C MET A 254 1.91 6.03 9.51
N ALA A 255 0.64 6.14 9.12
CA ALA A 255 -0.21 4.98 8.90
C ALA A 255 0.31 4.08 7.78
N ILE A 256 0.63 4.63 6.61
CA ILE A 256 1.26 3.88 5.51
C ILE A 256 2.58 3.25 5.96
N SER A 257 3.43 4.01 6.64
CA SER A 257 4.78 3.55 7.01
C SER A 257 4.73 2.41 8.03
N LEU A 258 3.91 2.55 9.08
CA LEU A 258 3.74 1.52 10.11
C LEU A 258 3.09 0.26 9.55
N PHE A 259 2.12 0.41 8.65
CA PHE A 259 1.48 -0.69 7.97
C PHE A 259 2.48 -1.46 7.10
N CYS A 260 3.19 -0.76 6.22
CA CYS A 260 4.21 -1.37 5.35
C CYS A 260 5.34 -2.01 6.15
N ALA A 261 5.82 -1.35 7.21
CA ALA A 261 6.85 -1.87 8.10
C ALA A 261 6.38 -3.16 8.79
N SER A 262 5.13 -3.21 9.27
CA SER A 262 4.57 -4.39 9.92
C SER A 262 4.53 -5.59 8.97
N PHE A 263 4.00 -5.44 7.76
CA PHE A 263 3.99 -6.52 6.76
C PHE A 263 5.40 -6.93 6.31
N TYR A 264 6.31 -5.96 6.17
CA TYR A 264 7.70 -6.24 5.85
C TYR A 264 8.39 -7.05 6.95
N LEU A 265 8.26 -6.66 8.23
CA LEU A 265 8.83 -7.37 9.36
C LEU A 265 8.26 -8.79 9.50
N ILE A 266 6.95 -8.96 9.32
CA ILE A 266 6.32 -10.29 9.29
C ILE A 266 6.92 -11.12 8.14
N SER A 267 7.15 -10.52 6.96
CA SER A 267 7.74 -11.23 5.82
C SER A 267 9.15 -11.74 6.10
N LEU A 268 9.95 -10.99 6.88
CA LEU A 268 11.28 -11.42 7.32
C LEU A 268 11.19 -12.58 8.30
N GLY A 269 10.28 -12.51 9.28
CA GLY A 269 10.07 -13.59 10.25
C GLY A 269 9.63 -14.91 9.58
N VAL A 270 8.69 -14.84 8.62
CA VAL A 270 8.26 -16.02 7.86
C VAL A 270 9.41 -16.58 7.01
N ARG A 271 10.21 -15.71 6.40
CA ARG A 271 11.38 -16.11 5.60
C ARG A 271 12.44 -16.83 6.43
N ASP A 272 12.68 -16.38 7.65
CA ASP A 272 13.65 -17.00 8.56
C ASP A 272 13.22 -18.40 8.98
N ILE A 273 11.92 -18.61 9.24
CA ILE A 273 11.36 -19.94 9.53
C ILE A 273 11.45 -20.86 8.31
N ALA A 274 11.24 -20.32 7.10
CA ALA A 274 11.30 -21.09 5.86
C ALA A 274 12.72 -21.55 5.45
N HIS A 275 13.78 -20.95 6.01
CA HIS A 275 15.18 -21.27 5.68
C HIS A 275 16.01 -21.67 6.92
N PRO A 276 15.97 -22.94 7.38
CA PRO A 276 16.67 -23.42 8.58
C PRO A 276 18.20 -23.29 8.53
N ARG A 277 18.80 -23.21 7.33
CA ARG A 277 20.27 -23.20 7.14
C ARG A 277 20.96 -21.96 7.72
N ARG A 278 20.25 -20.85 7.95
CA ARG A 278 20.82 -19.65 8.59
C ARG A 278 21.08 -19.83 10.10
N ARG A 279 20.43 -20.79 10.75
CA ARG A 279 20.59 -21.04 12.19
C ARG A 279 21.89 -21.77 12.54
N VAL A 280 22.40 -22.59 11.62
CA VAL A 280 23.61 -23.43 11.86
C VAL A 280 24.90 -22.60 11.79
N VAL A 281 24.97 -21.58 10.93
CA VAL A 281 26.18 -20.73 10.80
C VAL A 281 26.39 -19.86 12.05
N ARG A 282 25.32 -19.40 12.70
CA ARG A 282 25.41 -18.62 13.95
C ARG A 282 25.76 -19.48 15.17
N ALA A 283 25.54 -20.80 15.12
CA ALA A 283 25.94 -21.74 16.16
C ALA A 283 27.42 -22.17 16.05
N ASN A 284 28.00 -22.10 14.85
CA ASN A 284 29.38 -22.54 14.58
C ASN A 284 30.42 -21.41 14.56
N HIS A 285 30.05 -20.20 14.96
CA HIS A 285 30.99 -19.12 15.29
C HIS A 285 30.77 -18.72 16.75
N PRO A 286 31.30 -19.49 17.72
CA PRO A 286 31.52 -18.93 19.05
C PRO A 286 32.42 -17.71 18.88
N ALA A 287 32.05 -16.61 19.54
CA ALA A 287 32.81 -15.37 19.56
C ALA A 287 34.30 -15.67 19.76
N GLU A 288 35.14 -15.15 18.86
CA GLU A 288 36.58 -15.16 19.06
C GLU A 288 36.89 -14.63 20.45
N VAL A 289 37.56 -15.46 21.24
CA VAL A 289 38.10 -15.12 22.55
C VAL A 289 38.96 -13.87 22.38
N PRO A 290 38.76 -12.78 23.14
CA PRO A 290 39.68 -11.66 23.09
C PRO A 290 41.06 -12.17 23.52
N ALA A 291 42.02 -12.14 22.60
CA ALA A 291 43.41 -12.42 22.88
C ALA A 291 43.94 -11.32 23.81
N GLY A 292 43.88 -11.58 25.11
CA GLY A 292 44.64 -10.88 26.12
C GLY A 292 45.83 -11.74 26.55
N GLU A 293 46.98 -11.06 26.67
CA GLU A 293 48.23 -11.46 27.34
C GLU A 293 49.24 -12.30 26.52
N VAL A 294 50.17 -11.59 25.86
CA VAL A 294 51.60 -11.47 26.29
C VAL A 294 52.09 -10.06 26.01
#